data_AF-A0A317Z5E0-F1
#
_entry.id   AF-A0A317Z5E0-F1
#
_cell.length_a   1.000
_cell.length_b   1.000
_cell.length_c   1.000
_cell.angle_alpha   90.00
_cell.angle_beta   90.00
_cell.angle_gamma   90.00
#
_symmetry.space_group_name_H-M   'P 1'
#
loop_
_entity.id
_entity.type
_entity.pdbx_description
1 polymer ?
#
loop_
_entity_poly.entity_id
_entity_poly.type
_entity_poly.pdbx_seq_one_letter_code
_entity_poly.pdbx_strand_id
1 'polypeptide(L)' 'LFEPSEYLQAPYIIVCLNVIMADTDEEAQYLATTQSQIFASILRGRMNKMQPPTEDLSQLLSPREIAMAEARLQ' A
#
# COMPACT_ATOMS: atom_id res chain seq x y z
N LEU A 1 2.92 4.32 18.68
CA LEU A 1 3.31 5.75 18.75
C LEU A 1 4.53 5.86 19.65
N PHE A 2 5.41 6.86 19.48
CA PHE A 2 6.56 7.03 20.39
C PHE A 2 6.11 7.62 21.73
N GLU A 3 6.63 7.07 22.83
CA GLU A 3 6.37 7.54 24.19
C GLU A 3 7.70 8.02 24.82
N PRO A 4 7.80 9.30 25.24
CA PRO A 4 8.99 9.81 25.90
C PRO A 4 9.30 9.08 27.21
N SER A 5 10.59 8.91 27.52
CA SER A 5 11.06 8.27 28.75
C SER A 5 12.27 9.02 29.34
N GLU A 6 12.72 8.59 30.52
CA GLU A 6 13.94 9.12 31.16
C GLU A 6 15.18 9.00 30.26
N TYR A 7 15.19 8.01 29.35
CA TYR A 7 16.29 7.75 28.44
C TYR A 7 16.21 8.55 27.14
N LEU A 8 15.01 8.99 26.72
CA LEU A 8 14.83 9.71 25.46
C LEU A 8 13.55 10.57 25.43
N GLN A 9 13.72 11.87 25.20
CA GLN A 9 12.61 12.84 25.18
C GLN A 9 11.87 12.94 23.84
N ALA A 10 12.52 12.61 22.71
CA ALA A 10 11.95 12.71 21.37
C ALA A 10 12.49 11.61 20.44
N PRO A 11 11.69 11.11 19.48
CA PRO A 11 12.14 10.06 18.57
C PRO A 11 13.22 10.59 17.63
N TYR A 12 14.33 9.86 17.52
CA TYR A 12 15.39 10.18 16.54
C TYR A 12 14.97 9.91 15.10
N ILE A 13 14.11 8.91 14.88
CA ILE A 13 13.62 8.46 13.58
C ILE A 13 12.14 8.08 13.73
N ILE A 14 11.34 8.41 12.71
CA ILE A 14 9.95 7.95 12.58
C ILE A 14 9.87 7.06 11.34
N VAL A 15 9.42 5.82 11.53
CA VAL A 15 9.19 4.87 10.42
C VAL A 15 7.72 4.96 10.01
N CYS A 16 7.47 5.24 8.73
CA CYS A 16 6.13 5.22 8.15
C CYS A 16 5.95 3.93 7.36
N LEU A 17 5.20 2.97 7.92
CA LEU A 17 4.85 1.72 7.28
C LEU A 17 3.38 1.73 6.92
N ASN A 18 3.06 1.36 5.67
CA ASN A 18 1.70 1.07 5.27
C ASN A 18 1.43 -0.41 5.56
N VAL A 19 0.38 -0.69 6.33
CA VAL A 19 -0.06 -2.04 6.64
C VAL A 19 -1.53 -2.14 6.28
N ILE A 20 -1.88 -3.17 5.52
CA ILE A 20 -3.25 -3.54 5.19
C ILE A 20 -3.54 -4.83 5.94
N MET A 21 -4.56 -4.80 6.81
CA MET A 21 -4.99 -5.97 7.57
C MET A 21 -6.49 -6.15 7.43
N ALA A 22 -6.91 -7.40 7.44
CA ALA A 22 -8.30 -7.84 7.43
C ALA A 22 -8.42 -9.12 8.26
N ASP A 23 -9.64 -9.61 8.46
CA ASP A 23 -9.88 -10.83 9.23
C ASP A 23 -9.40 -12.09 8.48
N THR A 24 -9.29 -12.03 7.15
CA THR A 24 -8.74 -13.10 6.31
C THR A 24 -7.71 -12.59 5.32
N ASP A 25 -6.82 -13.49 4.87
CA ASP A 25 -5.82 -13.18 3.84
C ASP A 25 -6.47 -12.77 2.52
N GLU A 26 -7.61 -13.38 2.16
CA GLU A 26 -8.35 -13.04 0.93
C GLU A 26 -8.88 -11.61 0.97
N GLU A 27 -9.45 -11.20 2.11
CA GLU A 27 -9.92 -9.82 2.30
C GLU A 27 -8.76 -8.83 2.32
N ALA A 28 -7.63 -9.19 2.96
CA ALA A 28 -6.44 -8.34 2.97
C ALA A 28 -5.87 -8.16 1.55
N GLN A 29 -5.84 -9.22 0.73
CA GLN A 29 -5.42 -9.16 -0.67
C GLN A 29 -6.38 -8.30 -1.51
N TYR A 30 -7.70 -8.44 -1.30
CA TYR A 30 -8.70 -7.59 -1.94
C TYR A 30 -8.46 -6.10 -1.59
N LEU A 31 -8.30 -5.76 -0.31
CA LEU A 31 -8.02 -4.40 0.13
C LEU A 31 -6.68 -3.87 -0.42
N ALA A 32 -5.67 -4.73 -0.57
CA ALA A 32 -4.37 -4.36 -1.13
C ALA A 32 -4.43 -3.96 -2.60
N THR A 33 -5.47 -4.36 -3.34
CA THR A 33 -5.65 -3.94 -4.74
C THR A 33 -5.78 -2.42 -4.89
N THR A 34 -6.29 -1.70 -3.89
CA THR A 34 -6.30 -0.23 -3.91
C THR A 34 -4.88 0.34 -3.91
N GLN A 35 -3.96 -0.23 -3.14
CA GLN A 35 -2.56 0.20 -3.11
C GLN A 35 -1.87 -0.08 -4.45
N SER A 36 -2.15 -1.22 -5.09
CA SER A 36 -1.67 -1.53 -6.44
C SER A 36 -2.14 -0.51 -7.48
N GLN A 37 -3.41 -0.09 -7.42
CA GLN A 37 -3.96 0.94 -8.31
C GLN A 37 -3.29 2.32 -8.10
N ILE A 38 -2.96 2.69 -6.86
CA ILE A 38 -2.22 3.92 -6.54
C ILE A 38 -0.81 3.86 -7.14
N PHE A 39 -0.10 2.74 -6.97
CA PHE A 39 1.24 2.59 -7.56
C PHE A 39 1.22 2.65 -9.07
N ALA A 40 0.28 1.98 -9.72
CA ALA A 40 0.12 2.08 -11.16
C ALA A 40 -0.17 3.52 -11.62
N SER A 41 -1.00 4.26 -10.88
CA SER A 41 -1.29 5.68 -11.14
C SER A 41 -0.03 6.55 -11.05
N ILE A 42 0.81 6.31 -10.05
CA ILE A 42 2.11 6.98 -9.89
C ILE A 42 3.04 6.65 -11.07
N LEU A 43 3.15 5.37 -11.46
CA LEU A 43 3.97 4.93 -12.59
C LEU A 43 3.53 5.55 -13.92
N ARG A 44 2.22 5.77 -14.09
CA ARG A 44 1.64 6.46 -15.26
C ARG A 44 1.81 7.98 -15.22
N GLY A 45 2.38 8.54 -14.15
CA GLY A 45 2.54 9.99 -13.97
C GLY A 45 1.21 10.73 -13.77
N ARG A 46 0.13 10.01 -13.40
CA ARG A 46 -1.21 10.56 -13.21
C ARG A 46 -1.70 10.20 -11.83
N MET A 47 -1.57 11.14 -10.89
CA MET A 47 -2.02 10.94 -9.52
C MET A 47 -3.55 10.97 -9.48
N ASN A 48 -4.17 9.79 -9.49
CA ASN A 48 -5.61 9.63 -9.38
C ASN A 48 -6.02 9.63 -7.90
N LYS A 49 -7.29 9.94 -7.63
CA LYS A 49 -7.88 9.70 -6.31
C LYS A 49 -7.84 8.21 -5.98
N MET A 50 -7.84 7.90 -4.68
CA MET A 50 -7.94 6.53 -4.19
C MET A 50 -9.16 5.85 -4.81
N GLN A 51 -8.92 4.74 -5.50
CA GLN A 51 -9.94 3.93 -6.12
C GLN A 51 -10.39 2.82 -5.15
N PRO A 52 -11.65 2.37 -5.24
CA PRO A 52 -12.09 1.22 -4.46
C PRO A 52 -11.27 -0.04 -4.81
N PRO A 53 -11.17 -0.98 -3.87
CA PRO A 53 -10.57 -2.28 -4.13
C PRO A 53 -11.37 -3.04 -5.21
N THR A 54 -10.66 -3.88 -5.98
CA THR A 54 -11.21 -4.69 -7.07
C THR A 54 -10.87 -6.15 -6.86
N GLU A 55 -11.73 -7.06 -7.30
CA GLU A 55 -11.44 -8.50 -7.30
C GLU A 55 -10.45 -8.89 -8.41
N ASP A 56 -10.31 -8.05 -9.44
CA ASP A 56 -9.48 -8.33 -10.60
C ASP A 56 -8.69 -7.09 -11.06
N LEU A 57 -7.38 -7.09 -10.79
CA LEU A 57 -6.46 -6.04 -11.23
C LEU A 57 -6.13 -6.10 -12.72
N SER A 58 -6.31 -7.26 -13.37
CA SER A 58 -5.96 -7.46 -14.79
C SER A 58 -6.89 -6.70 -15.74
N GLN A 59 -8.08 -6.34 -15.27
CA GLN A 59 -9.02 -5.49 -16.02
C GLN A 59 -8.59 -4.02 -16.08
N LEU A 60 -7.73 -3.58 -15.14
CA LEU A 60 -7.33 -2.17 -14.98
C LEU A 60 -5.85 -1.93 -15.30
N LEU A 61 -5.01 -2.94 -15.06
CA LEU A 61 -3.56 -2.86 -15.11
C LEU A 61 -2.99 -3.89 -16.08
N SER A 62 -1.92 -3.52 -16.78
CA SER A 62 -1.15 -4.49 -17.56
C SER A 62 -0.41 -5.47 -16.65
N PRO A 63 -0.09 -6.69 -17.11
CA PRO A 63 0.66 -7.67 -16.32
C PRO A 63 1.98 -7.13 -15.76
N ARG A 64 2.64 -6.23 -16.50
CA ARG A 64 3.87 -5.57 -16.07
C ARG A 64 3.63 -4.62 -14.89
N GLU A 65 2.53 -3.88 -14.89
CA GLU A 65 2.17 -2.96 -13.81
C GLU A 65 1.78 -3.71 -12.54
N ILE A 66 1.08 -4.84 -12.69
CA ILE A 66 0.74 -5.74 -11.57
C ILE A 66 2.01 -6.25 -10.91
N ALA A 67 2.93 -6.84 -11.70
CA ALA A 67 4.20 -7.35 -11.17
C ALA A 67 5.04 -6.26 -10.47
N MET A 68 5.06 -5.03 -11.02
CA MET A 68 5.76 -3.91 -10.39
C MET A 68 5.10 -3.41 -9.09
N ALA A 69 3.77 -3.53 -8.99
CA ALA A 69 3.02 -3.19 -7.78
C ALA A 69 3.19 -4.25 -6.68
N GLU A 70 3.12 -5.53 -7.04
CA GLU A 70 3.33 -6.66 -6.13
C GLU A 70 4.75 -6.67 -5.54
N ALA A 71 5.77 -6.37 -6.35
CA ALA A 71 7.15 -6.26 -5.87
C ALA A 71 7.38 -5.13 -4.84
N ARG A 72 6.41 -4.24 -4.63
CA ARG A 72 6.43 -3.17 -3.60
C ARG A 72 5.62 -3.53 -2.36
N LEU A 73 4.86 -4.62 -2.40
CA LEU A 73 4.06 -5.12 -1.27
C LEU A 73 4.82 -6.16 -0.43
N GLN A 74 5.96 -6.66 -0.92
CA GLN A 74 6.91 -7.53 -0.21
C GLN A 74 8.06 -6.75 0.40
#